data_AF-A0A3Q9IA97-F1
#
_entry.id   AF-A0A3Q9IA97-F1
#
_cell.length_a   1.000
_cell.length_b   1.000
_cell.length_c   1.000
_cell.angle_alpha   90.00
_cell.angle_beta   90.00
_cell.angle_gamma   90.00
#
_symmetry.space_group_name_H-M   'P 1'
#
loop_
_entity.id
_entity.type
_entity.pdbx_description
1 polymer ?
#
loop_
_entity_poly.entity_id
_entity_poly.type
_entity_poly.pdbx_seq_one_letter_code
_entity_poly.pdbx_strand_id
1 'polypeptide(L)'
;MKLNGTLLVSEAYVTPIYLGNYSKVKVQANGHAQWFTIPAEAAGRTMTVNFPKKGSFTVYDEEGEYPLNYSIVSGNNKVTLPKGGTIVFSGTPGSEFTITMK
;
A
#
# COMPACT_ATOMS: atom_id res chain seq x y z
N MET A 1 -5.26 6.61 17.21
CA MET A 1 -6.49 6.91 17.99
C MET A 1 -7.46 5.74 17.83
N LYS A 2 -8.13 5.28 18.89
CA LYS A 2 -9.21 4.30 18.78
C LYS A 2 -10.55 5.03 18.83
N LEU A 3 -11.42 4.77 17.87
CA LEU A 3 -12.74 5.40 17.80
C LEU A 3 -13.73 4.38 17.22
N ASN A 4 -14.79 4.03 17.97
CA ASN A 4 -15.88 3.15 17.51
C ASN A 4 -15.42 1.84 16.84
N GLY A 5 -14.41 1.18 17.41
CA GLY A 5 -13.86 -0.08 16.85
C GLY A 5 -12.84 0.11 15.73
N THR A 6 -12.62 1.35 15.27
CA THR A 6 -11.59 1.69 14.30
C THR A 6 -10.29 2.10 15.00
N LEU A 7 -9.16 1.68 14.43
CA LEU A 7 -7.85 2.24 14.76
C LEU A 7 -7.44 3.21 13.66
N LEU A 8 -7.24 4.47 14.05
CA LEU A 8 -6.86 5.56 13.17
C LEU A 8 -5.41 5.94 13.37
N VAL A 9 -4.72 6.20 12.25
CA VAL A 9 -3.39 6.79 12.19
C VAL A 9 -3.50 8.17 11.56
N SER A 10 -2.76 9.15 12.08
CA SER A 10 -2.68 10.45 11.42
C SER A 10 -1.78 10.35 10.21
N GLU A 11 -2.18 10.99 9.11
CA GLU A 11 -1.41 11.04 7.86
C GLU A 11 0.03 11.51 8.06
N ALA A 12 0.27 12.41 9.03
CA ALA A 12 1.62 12.90 9.37
C ALA A 12 2.61 11.79 9.80
N TYR A 13 2.11 10.60 10.16
CA TYR A 13 2.93 9.44 10.52
C TYR A 13 3.03 8.40 9.39
N VAL A 14 2.40 8.65 8.23
CA VAL A 14 2.47 7.77 7.07
C VAL A 14 3.69 8.15 6.22
N THR A 15 4.68 7.27 6.19
CA THR A 15 5.94 7.53 5.48
C THR A 15 5.85 7.22 3.99
N PRO A 16 6.69 7.85 3.14
CA PRO A 16 6.76 7.50 1.72
C PRO A 16 7.11 6.04 1.47
N ILE A 17 6.55 5.47 0.41
CA ILE A 17 6.95 4.15 -0.07
C ILE A 17 8.40 4.18 -0.58
N TYR A 18 9.15 3.12 -0.30
CA TYR A 18 10.52 2.99 -0.79
C TYR A 18 10.55 2.86 -2.32
N LEU A 19 11.32 3.73 -2.98
CA LEU A 19 11.36 3.85 -4.44
C LEU A 19 12.50 3.08 -5.12
N GLY A 20 13.32 2.35 -4.35
CA GLY A 20 14.31 1.46 -4.93
C GLY A 20 13.65 0.28 -5.66
N ASN A 21 14.44 -0.39 -6.51
CA ASN A 21 13.94 -1.43 -7.41
C ASN A 21 13.29 -2.62 -6.71
N TYR A 22 13.62 -2.87 -5.44
CA TYR A 22 13.12 -3.99 -4.67
C TYR A 22 12.94 -3.61 -3.20
N SER A 23 11.83 -3.99 -2.60
CA SER A 23 11.59 -3.89 -1.15
C SER A 23 10.64 -4.95 -0.63
N LYS A 24 10.57 -5.04 0.70
CA LYS A 24 9.62 -5.90 1.41
C LYS A 24 8.81 -5.09 2.41
N VAL A 25 7.51 -5.35 2.46
CA VAL A 25 6.60 -4.85 3.49
C VAL A 25 6.04 -6.04 4.25
N LYS A 26 6.01 -5.94 5.58
CA LYS A 26 5.49 -7.00 6.45
C LYS A 26 4.36 -6.45 7.32
N VAL A 27 3.22 -7.14 7.31
CA VAL A 27 2.16 -6.91 8.29
C VAL A 27 2.67 -7.36 9.64
N GLN A 28 2.72 -6.42 10.59
CA GLN A 28 3.29 -6.67 11.91
C GLN A 28 2.42 -7.66 12.72
N ALA A 29 2.96 -8.14 13.86
CA ALA A 29 2.28 -9.10 14.72
C ALA A 29 0.91 -8.60 15.24
N ASN A 30 0.72 -7.29 15.32
CA ASN A 30 -0.55 -6.67 15.69
C ASN A 30 -1.63 -6.73 14.58
N GLY A 31 -1.27 -7.18 13.38
CA GLY A 31 -2.20 -7.33 12.25
C GLY A 31 -2.64 -6.02 11.61
N HIS A 32 -2.05 -4.87 11.98
CA HIS A 32 -2.43 -3.59 11.38
C HIS A 32 -1.96 -3.52 9.93
N ALA A 33 -2.81 -2.93 9.07
CA ALA A 33 -2.44 -2.64 7.70
C ALA A 33 -1.26 -1.66 7.66
N GLN A 34 -0.40 -1.81 6.66
CA GLN A 34 0.79 -0.98 6.48
C GLN A 34 0.50 0.08 5.42
N TRP A 35 0.52 1.35 5.83
CA TRP A 35 0.20 2.50 4.99
C TRP A 35 1.46 3.24 4.57
N PHE A 36 1.48 3.72 3.32
CA PHE A 36 2.56 4.53 2.76
C PHE A 36 1.99 5.65 1.88
N THR A 37 2.67 6.79 1.85
CA THR A 37 2.41 7.84 0.86
C THR A 37 3.14 7.55 -0.45
N ILE A 38 2.56 7.99 -1.57
CA ILE A 38 3.17 7.95 -2.89
C ILE A 38 3.77 9.33 -3.14
N PRO A 39 5.10 9.50 -3.12
CA PRO A 39 5.69 10.80 -3.40
C PRO A 39 5.53 11.12 -4.90
N ALA A 40 5.43 12.41 -5.25
CA ALA A 40 5.20 12.85 -6.63
C ALA A 40 6.26 12.35 -7.62
N GLU A 41 7.50 12.12 -7.17
CA GLU A 41 8.60 11.56 -7.97
C GLU A 41 8.41 10.07 -8.36
N ALA A 42 7.45 9.40 -7.73
CA ALA A 42 7.08 8.02 -8.07
C ALA A 42 6.07 7.95 -9.23
N ALA A 43 5.50 9.09 -9.65
CA ALA A 43 4.49 9.15 -10.71
C ALA A 43 4.96 8.46 -11.99
N GLY A 44 4.10 7.63 -12.58
CA GLY A 44 4.39 6.91 -13.81
C GLY A 44 5.27 5.66 -13.65
N ARG A 45 5.88 5.42 -12.47
CA ARG A 45 6.58 4.17 -12.20
C ARG A 45 5.60 3.02 -12.13
N THR A 46 6.03 1.85 -12.60
CA THR A 46 5.24 0.63 -12.51
C THR A 46 5.63 -0.13 -11.25
N MET A 47 4.70 -0.22 -10.30
CA MET A 47 4.83 -1.05 -9.12
C MET A 47 4.25 -2.44 -9.40
N THR A 48 5.02 -3.50 -9.15
CA THR A 48 4.54 -4.88 -9.12
C THR A 48 4.63 -5.41 -7.70
N VAL A 49 3.55 -6.00 -7.20
CA VAL A 49 3.50 -6.57 -5.85
C VAL A 49 3.30 -8.08 -5.93
N ASN A 50 4.14 -8.84 -5.25
CA ASN A 50 3.89 -10.26 -4.98
C ASN A 50 3.46 -10.40 -3.51
N PHE A 51 2.35 -11.09 -3.27
CA PHE A 51 1.72 -11.15 -1.95
C PHE A 51 1.06 -12.51 -1.69
N PRO A 52 0.89 -12.91 -0.42
CA PRO A 52 0.33 -14.21 -0.06
C PRO A 52 -1.16 -14.30 -0.42
N LYS A 53 -1.69 -15.54 -0.47
CA LYS A 53 -3.10 -15.81 -0.79
C LYS A 53 -4.12 -15.05 0.08
N LYS A 54 -3.76 -14.76 1.34
CA LYS A 54 -4.58 -13.99 2.30
C LYS A 54 -4.04 -12.57 2.50
N GLY A 55 -3.59 -11.94 1.41
CA GLY A 55 -3.10 -10.57 1.39
C GLY A 55 -3.66 -9.79 0.20
N SER A 56 -3.65 -8.47 0.33
CA SER A 56 -4.06 -7.54 -0.72
C SER A 56 -3.32 -6.22 -0.59
N PHE A 57 -3.36 -5.44 -1.66
CA PHE A 57 -2.97 -4.04 -1.61
C PHE A 57 -3.96 -3.18 -2.39
N THR A 58 -4.06 -1.92 -1.97
CA THR A 58 -4.88 -0.90 -2.62
C THR A 58 -4.03 0.34 -2.85
N VAL A 59 -4.17 0.93 -4.03
CA VAL A 59 -3.59 2.24 -4.40
C VAL A 59 -4.75 3.21 -4.54
N TYR A 60 -4.68 4.30 -3.80
CA TYR A 60 -5.62 5.41 -3.86
C TYR A 60 -5.03 6.56 -4.67
N ASP A 61 -5.91 7.42 -5.17
CA ASP A 61 -5.55 8.69 -5.80
C ASP A 61 -4.97 9.70 -4.81
N GLU A 62 -4.66 10.90 -5.31
CA GLU A 62 -4.02 11.99 -4.58
C GLU A 62 -4.84 12.44 -3.35
N GLU A 63 -6.16 12.41 -3.45
CA GLU A 63 -7.08 12.79 -2.37
C GLU A 63 -7.32 11.65 -1.37
N GLY A 64 -6.90 10.42 -1.71
CA GLY A 64 -7.13 9.23 -0.89
C GLY A 64 -8.57 8.72 -0.93
N GLU A 65 -9.41 9.23 -1.84
CA GLU A 65 -10.84 8.93 -1.91
C GLU A 65 -11.13 7.74 -2.83
N TYR A 66 -10.47 7.68 -3.99
CA TYR A 66 -10.79 6.68 -5.01
C TYR A 66 -9.70 5.62 -5.14
N PRO A 67 -10.04 4.32 -5.04
CA PRO A 67 -9.09 3.24 -5.27
C PRO A 67 -8.81 3.09 -6.77
N LEU A 68 -7.64 3.54 -7.22
CA LEU A 68 -7.16 3.37 -8.59
C LEU A 68 -6.78 1.92 -8.90
N ASN A 69 -6.35 1.16 -7.89
CA ASN A 69 -6.22 -0.29 -7.96
C ASN A 69 -6.58 -0.91 -6.63
N TYR A 70 -7.40 -1.97 -6.66
CA TYR A 70 -7.62 -2.83 -5.51
C TYR A 70 -7.41 -4.28 -5.92
N SER A 71 -6.31 -4.89 -5.46
CA SER A 71 -5.80 -6.16 -6.01
C SER A 71 -6.78 -7.33 -5.92
N ILE A 72 -7.69 -7.32 -4.94
CA ILE A 72 -8.74 -8.34 -4.81
C ILE A 72 -9.81 -8.18 -5.91
N VAL A 73 -10.20 -6.94 -6.23
CA VAL A 73 -11.26 -6.66 -7.20
C VAL A 73 -10.72 -6.70 -8.63
N SER A 74 -9.57 -6.07 -8.87
CA SER A 74 -8.97 -6.01 -10.20
C SER A 74 -8.30 -7.33 -10.61
N GLY A 75 -7.92 -8.17 -9.64
CA GLY A 75 -7.02 -9.31 -9.87
C GLY A 75 -5.62 -8.90 -10.35
N ASN A 76 -5.33 -7.60 -10.37
CA ASN A 76 -4.10 -7.05 -10.91
C ASN A 76 -3.10 -6.77 -9.80
N ASN A 77 -1.91 -7.33 -9.97
CA ASN A 77 -0.79 -7.15 -9.05
C ASN A 77 0.22 -6.10 -9.53
N LYS A 78 -0.07 -5.43 -10.65
CA LYS A 78 0.72 -4.34 -11.23
C LYS A 78 -0.10 -3.07 -11.30
N VAL A 79 0.52 -1.94 -10.99
CA VAL A 79 -0.14 -0.63 -11.03
C VAL A 79 0.86 0.45 -11.43
N THR A 80 0.43 1.37 -12.29
CA THR A 80 1.16 2.61 -12.58
C THR A 80 0.86 3.60 -11.48
N LEU A 81 1.88 4.12 -10.82
CA LEU A 81 1.68 4.99 -9.68
C LEU A 81 1.15 6.38 -10.10
N PRO A 82 0.12 6.89 -9.41
CA PRO A 82 -0.35 8.26 -9.57
C PRO A 82 0.68 9.30 -9.12
N LYS A 83 0.45 10.57 -9.49
CA LYS A 83 1.23 11.71 -9.03
C LYS A 83 0.79 12.14 -7.62
N GLY A 84 1.06 11.29 -6.62
CA GLY A 84 0.56 11.48 -5.26
C GLY A 84 -0.41 10.38 -4.83
N GLY A 85 -0.82 10.38 -3.57
CA GLY A 85 -1.80 9.43 -3.03
C GLY A 85 -1.22 8.47 -2.00
N THR A 86 -1.93 7.37 -1.75
CA THR A 86 -1.57 6.41 -0.69
C THR A 86 -1.66 4.96 -1.15
N ILE A 87 -0.85 4.12 -0.52
CA ILE A 87 -0.86 2.66 -0.71
C ILE A 87 -1.06 2.01 0.65
N VAL A 88 -1.92 0.99 0.69
CA VAL A 88 -2.11 0.15 1.88
C VAL A 88 -1.86 -1.31 1.53
N PHE A 89 -1.12 -2.00 2.41
CA PHE A 89 -0.91 -3.45 2.37
C PHE A 89 -1.63 -4.10 3.55
N SER A 90 -2.52 -5.04 3.25
CA SER A 90 -3.40 -5.68 4.22
C SER A 90 -3.32 -7.19 4.12
N GLY A 91 -3.27 -7.89 5.26
CA GLY A 91 -3.21 -9.34 5.30
C GLY A 91 -3.17 -9.85 6.74
N THR A 92 -3.04 -11.17 6.91
CA THR A 92 -2.87 -11.76 8.25
C THR A 92 -1.55 -11.30 8.89
N PRO A 93 -1.43 -11.27 10.24
CA PRO A 93 -0.17 -11.02 10.92
C PRO A 93 0.98 -11.84 10.33
N GLY A 94 2.10 -11.19 10.03
CA GLY A 94 3.27 -11.82 9.43
C GLY A 94 3.23 -11.95 7.90
N SER A 95 2.16 -11.53 7.22
CA SER A 95 2.10 -11.51 5.75
C SER A 95 3.22 -10.64 5.18
N GLU A 96 3.94 -11.16 4.19
CA GLU A 96 5.05 -10.46 3.54
C GLU A 96 4.71 -10.14 2.07
N PHE A 97 4.95 -8.90 1.71
CA PHE A 97 4.72 -8.34 0.38
C PHE A 97 6.07 -8.01 -0.21
N THR A 98 6.33 -8.51 -1.41
CA THR A 98 7.53 -8.15 -2.17
C THR A 98 7.15 -7.15 -3.24
N ILE A 99 7.86 -6.02 -3.29
CA ILE A 99 7.56 -4.92 -4.19
C ILE A 99 8.73 -4.75 -5.15
N THR A 100 8.42 -4.67 -6.43
CA THR A 100 9.38 -4.31 -7.47
C THR A 100 8.93 -3.04 -8.16
N MET A 101 9.82 -2.06 -8.26
CA MET A 101 9.60 -0.79 -8.96
C MET A 101 10.39 -0.74 -10.25
N LYS A 102 9.75 -0.26 -11.33
CA LYS A 102 10.37 0.01 -12.63
C LYS A 102 9.96 1.38 -13.15
#